data_AF-A0A849QCR8-F1
#
_entry.id   AF-A0A849QCR8-F1
#
_cell.length_a   1.000
_cell.length_b   1.000
_cell.length_c   1.000
_cell.angle_alpha   90.00
_cell.angle_beta   90.00
_cell.angle_gamma   90.00
#
_symmetry.space_group_name_H-M   'P 1'
#
loop_
_entity.id
_entity.type
_entity.pdbx_description
1 polymer ?
#
loop_
_entity_poly.entity_id
_entity_poly.type
_entity_poly.pdbx_seq_one_letter_code
_entity_poly.pdbx_strand_id
1 'polypeptide(L)' 'EVELELKRPVCVEKGQRIAIGRRVENKWRLIGHAVV' A
#
# COMPACT_ATOMS: atom_id res chain seq x y z
N GLU A 1 -0.23 -4.31 14.33
CA GLU A 1 -1.25 -3.54 13.58
C GLU A 1 -0.59 -2.27 13.06
N VAL A 2 -0.78 -1.92 11.80
CA VAL A 2 -0.11 -0.77 11.16
C VAL A 2 -1.18 0.11 10.55
N GLU A 3 -1.19 1.38 10.93
CA GLU A 3 -2.11 2.39 10.42
C GLU A 3 -1.38 3.25 9.37
N LEU A 4 -2.01 3.47 8.22
CA LEU A 4 -1.42 4.20 7.09
C LEU A 4 -2.39 5.29 6.65
N GLU A 5 -1.92 6.54 6.64
CA GLU A 5 -2.67 7.65 6.07
C GLU A 5 -2.37 7.81 4.58
N LEU A 6 -3.42 7.78 3.77
CA LEU A 6 -3.32 8.00 2.34
C LEU A 6 -3.33 9.49 2.02
N LYS A 7 -2.42 9.93 1.15
CA LYS A 7 -2.39 11.33 0.67
C LYS A 7 -3.63 11.73 -0.14
N ARG A 8 -4.35 10.75 -0.69
CA ARG A 8 -5.54 10.95 -1.51
C ARG A 8 -6.55 9.86 -1.16
N PRO A 9 -7.85 10.16 -1.12
CA PRO A 9 -8.86 9.14 -0.92
C PRO A 9 -8.87 8.17 -2.10
N VAL A 10 -9.08 6.89 -1.81
CA VAL A 10 -9.18 5.82 -2.80
C VAL A 10 -10.43 5.00 -2.49
N CYS A 11 -11.17 4.63 -3.54
CA CYS A 11 -12.30 3.70 -3.41
C CYS A 11 -11.76 2.27 -3.37
N VAL A 12 -12.17 1.50 -2.36
CA VAL A 12 -11.72 0.12 -2.16
C VAL A 12 -12.79 -0.68 -1.43
N GLU A 13 -12.90 -1.97 -1.73
CA GLU A 13 -13.76 -2.90 -1.02
C GLU A 13 -12.99 -3.62 0.11
N LYS A 14 -13.70 -4.01 1.18
CA LYS A 14 -13.12 -4.79 2.27
C LYS A 14 -12.67 -6.15 1.74
N GLY A 15 -11.47 -6.61 2.11
CA GLY A 15 -10.90 -7.85 1.59
C GLY A 15 -10.12 -7.71 0.27
N GLN A 16 -10.03 -6.52 -0.31
CA GLN A 16 -9.26 -6.30 -1.54
C GLN A 16 -7.75 -6.30 -1.25
N ARG A 17 -6.96 -6.93 -2.14
CA ARG A 17 -5.50 -6.99 -2.01
C ARG A 17 -4.86 -5.67 -2.47
N ILE A 18 -3.94 -5.15 -1.66
CA ILE A 18 -3.15 -3.95 -1.92
C ILE A 18 -1.69 -4.35 -2.06
N ALA A 19 -1.00 -3.81 -3.07
CA ALA A 19 0.46 -3.92 -3.21
C ALA A 19 1.15 -2.80 -2.43
N ILE A 20 2.13 -3.15 -1.61
CA ILE A 20 2.92 -2.19 -0.83
C ILE A 20 4.30 -2.07 -1.46
N GLY A 21 4.61 -0.87 -1.95
CA GLY A 21 5.93 -0.51 -2.45
C GLY A 21 6.65 0.47 -1.52
N ARG A 22 7.98 0.48 -1.57
CA ARG A 22 8.81 1.54 -0.97
C ARG A 22 9.85 2.00 -1.97
N ARG A 23 10.15 3.30 -1.89
CA ARG A 23 11.24 3.90 -2.65
C ARG A 23 12.57 3.58 -1.96
N VAL A 24 13.45 2.87 -2.67
CA VAL A 24 14.81 2.52 -2.23
C VAL A 24 15.75 2.86 -3.39
N GLU A 25 16.81 3.65 -3.14
CA GLU A 25 17.79 4.07 -4.16
C GLU A 25 17.14 4.67 -5.42
N ASN A 26 16.14 5.54 -5.22
CA ASN A 26 15.36 6.17 -6.30
C ASN A 26 14.48 5.25 -7.16
N LYS A 27 14.35 3.97 -6.81
CA LYS A 27 13.44 3.04 -7.49
C LYS A 27 12.34 2.59 -6.55
N TRP A 28 11.14 2.38 -7.08
CA TRP A 28 10.08 1.72 -6.35
C TRP A 28 10.32 0.22 -6.37
N ARG A 29 10.42 -0.38 -5.19
CA ARG A 29 10.53 -1.83 -5.03
C ARG A 29 9.27 -2.31 -4.32
N LEU A 30 8.70 -3.41 -4.82
CA LEU A 30 7.61 -4.11 -4.16
C LEU A 30 8.17 -4.75 -2.88
N ILE A 31 7.51 -4.54 -1.75
CA ILE A 31 7.90 -5.16 -0.47
C ILE A 31 6.93 -6.27 -0.09
N GLY A 32 5.66 -6.15 -0.47
CA GLY A 32 4.66 -7.15 -0.12
C GLY A 32 3.26 -6.75 -0.52
N HIS A 33 2.29 -7.42 0.11
CA HIS A 33 0.87 -7.16 -0.09
C HIS A 33 0.15 -7.10 1.26
N ALA A 34 -0.99 -6.44 1.26
CA ALA A 34 -1.90 -6.38 2.39
C ALA A 34 -3.35 -6.56 1.92
N VAL A 35 -4.26 -6.65 2.86
CA VAL A 35 -5.70 -6.76 2.64
C VAL A 35 -6.38 -5.65 3.45
N VAL A 36 -7.38 -5.00 2.87
CA VAL A 36 -8.23 -3.99 3.54
C VAL A 36 -9.14 -4.61 4.59
#